data_AF-A0A0P4R726-F1
#
_entry.id   AF-A0A0P4R726-F1
#
_cell.length_a   1.000
_cell.length_b   1.000
_cell.length_c   1.000
_cell.angle_alpha   90.00
_cell.angle_beta   90.00
_cell.angle_gamma   90.00
#
_symmetry.space_group_name_H-M   'P 1'
#
loop_
_entity.id
_entity.type
_entity.pdbx_description
1 polymer ?
#
loop_
_entity_poly.entity_id
_entity_poly.type
_entity_poly.pdbx_seq_one_letter_code
_entity_poly.pdbx_strand_id
1 'polypeptide(L)'
;MLIEQPPLFGTVQPVRHPADVGDLTIQQRFEAFHALNPWVLRALARMTADCAEKGFGRIGIGMLFELLRYQYGAATRGDEFALNNDYRSRYVRLLLAEHPEWSPLFEVRALRTD
;
A
#
# COMPACT_ATOMS: atom_id res chain seq x y z
N MET A 1 4.72 15.47 11.28
CA MET A 1 4.24 14.91 12.55
C MET A 1 3.93 13.44 12.31
N LEU A 2 4.38 12.53 13.17
CA LEU A 2 4.01 11.11 13.12
C LEU A 2 2.72 10.91 13.92
N ILE A 3 1.82 10.05 13.47
CA ILE A 3 0.53 9.81 14.13
C ILE A 3 0.33 8.32 14.30
N GLU A 4 0.18 7.88 15.55
CA GLU A 4 -0.18 6.51 15.89
C GLU A 4 -1.64 6.24 15.50
N GLN A 5 -1.88 5.19 14.72
CA GLN A 5 -3.21 4.76 14.30
C GLN A 5 -3.64 3.50 15.04
N PRO A 6 -4.90 3.04 14.90
CA PRO A 6 -5.32 1.76 15.45
C PRO A 6 -4.34 0.63 15.08
N PRO A 7 -4.26 -0.44 15.90
CA PRO A 7 -3.25 -1.50 15.74
C PRO A 7 -3.20 -2.12 14.34
N LEU A 8 -4.28 -2.01 13.58
CA LEU A 8 -4.40 -2.45 12.21
C LEU A 8 -3.50 -1.68 11.22
N PHE A 9 -3.26 -0.39 11.44
CA PHE A 9 -2.58 0.50 10.49
C PHE A 9 -1.17 0.89 10.93
N GLY A 10 -0.88 0.85 12.24
CA GLY A 10 0.42 1.23 12.79
C GLY A 10 0.71 2.73 12.69
N THR A 11 1.98 3.12 12.73
CA THR A 11 2.36 4.54 12.62
C THR A 11 2.22 5.04 11.19
N VAL A 12 1.40 6.07 10.99
CA VAL A 12 1.28 6.78 9.71
C VAL A 12 2.23 7.98 9.67
N GLN A 13 2.80 8.22 8.49
CA GLN A 13 3.73 9.34 8.24
C GLN A 13 3.20 10.16 7.05
N PRO A 14 3.52 11.47 6.97
CA PRO A 14 3.16 12.26 5.80
C PRO A 14 3.69 11.64 4.51
N VAL A 15 2.85 11.57 3.47
CA VAL A 15 3.30 11.10 2.16
C VAL A 15 4.34 12.03 1.58
N ARG A 16 5.38 11.44 1.00
CA ARG A 16 6.42 12.13 0.26
C ARG A 16 6.36 11.70 -1.19
N HIS A 17 6.30 12.66 -2.10
CA HIS A 17 6.36 12.37 -3.53
C HIS A 17 7.80 12.56 -4.04
N PRO A 18 8.30 11.66 -4.90
CA PRO A 18 9.57 11.90 -5.58
C PRO A 18 9.46 13.13 -6.48
N ALA A 19 10.51 13.95 -6.48
CA ALA A 19 10.63 15.07 -7.42
C ALA A 19 10.91 14.54 -8.84
N ASP A 20 10.40 15.25 -9.85
CA ASP A 20 10.74 15.07 -11.28
C ASP A 20 10.69 13.63 -11.79
N VAL A 21 9.51 13.03 -11.77
CA VAL A 21 9.27 11.66 -12.27
C VAL A 21 8.87 11.58 -13.75
N GLY A 22 8.88 12.69 -14.49
CA GLY A 22 8.27 12.86 -15.81
C GLY A 22 8.55 11.76 -16.84
N ASP A 23 9.80 11.32 -16.97
CA ASP A 23 10.23 10.34 -17.97
C ASP A 23 10.38 8.91 -17.41
N LEU A 24 10.07 8.70 -16.12
CA LEU A 24 10.23 7.41 -15.47
C LEU A 24 9.10 6.45 -15.85
N THR A 25 9.47 5.18 -16.03
CA THR A 25 8.52 4.07 -16.12
C THR A 25 7.71 3.95 -14.82
N ILE A 26 6.51 3.37 -14.89
CA ILE A 26 5.67 3.19 -13.69
C ILE A 26 6.40 2.38 -12.60
N GLN A 27 7.29 1.45 -12.99
CA GLN A 27 8.12 0.69 -12.04
C GLN A 27 9.10 1.60 -11.27
N GLN A 28 9.85 2.44 -11.98
CA GLN A 28 10.79 3.38 -11.35
C GLN A 28 10.06 4.40 -10.48
N ARG A 29 8.88 4.89 -10.91
CA ARG A 29 8.06 5.79 -10.10
C ARG A 29 7.58 5.13 -8.80
N PHE A 30 7.18 3.86 -8.89
CA PHE A 30 6.81 3.08 -7.72
C PHE A 30 7.99 2.90 -6.77
N GLU A 31 9.17 2.51 -7.27
CA GLU A 31 10.37 2.31 -6.44
C GLU A 31 10.76 3.61 -5.72
N ALA A 32 10.78 4.73 -6.44
CA ALA A 32 11.05 6.04 -5.84
C ALA A 32 10.00 6.43 -4.78
N PHE A 33 8.71 6.20 -5.07
CA PHE A 33 7.64 6.43 -4.11
C PHE A 33 7.76 5.52 -2.87
N HIS A 34 8.03 4.23 -3.07
CA HIS A 34 8.13 3.25 -2.00
C HIS A 34 9.31 3.55 -1.08
N ALA A 35 10.48 3.90 -1.66
CA ALA A 35 11.67 4.28 -0.90
C ALA A 35 11.41 5.50 0.01
N LEU A 36 10.60 6.45 -0.44
CA LEU A 36 10.21 7.62 0.35
C LEU A 36 9.10 7.33 1.37
N ASN A 37 8.31 6.28 1.17
CA ASN A 37 7.14 5.94 1.99
C ASN A 37 7.10 4.45 2.40
N PRO A 38 8.15 3.91 3.05
CA PRO A 38 8.20 2.49 3.40
C PRO A 38 7.12 2.09 4.41
N TRP A 39 6.55 3.07 5.12
CA TRP A 39 5.43 2.86 6.05
C TRP A 39 4.15 2.38 5.36
N VAL A 40 3.95 2.69 4.08
CA VAL A 40 2.78 2.24 3.30
C VAL A 40 2.77 0.71 3.20
N LEU A 41 3.91 0.10 2.86
CA LEU A 41 4.02 -1.37 2.80
C LEU A 41 3.74 -2.01 4.15
N ARG A 42 4.30 -1.46 5.23
CA ARG A 42 4.08 -1.97 6.59
C ARG A 42 2.61 -1.91 7.00
N ALA A 43 1.92 -0.82 6.68
CA ALA A 43 0.48 -0.70 6.96
C ALA A 43 -0.32 -1.74 6.16
N LEU A 44 -0.01 -1.92 4.87
CA LEU A 44 -0.65 -2.94 4.03
C LEU A 44 -0.40 -4.37 4.53
N ALA A 45 0.83 -4.67 4.98
CA ALA A 45 1.18 -5.96 5.57
C ALA A 45 0.41 -6.21 6.87
N ARG A 46 0.31 -5.21 7.74
CA ARG A 46 -0.45 -5.31 8.99
C ARG A 46 -1.94 -5.59 8.75
N MET A 47 -2.53 -4.88 7.79
CA MET A 47 -3.91 -5.11 7.37
C MET A 47 -4.12 -6.48 6.75
N THR A 48 -3.17 -6.95 5.94
CA THR A 48 -3.22 -8.29 5.34
C THR A 48 -3.17 -9.38 6.40
N ALA A 49 -2.26 -9.26 7.37
CA ALA A 49 -2.16 -10.18 8.50
C ALA A 49 -3.45 -10.23 9.32
N ASP A 50 -4.05 -9.08 9.64
CA ASP A 50 -5.34 -9.02 10.35
C ASP A 50 -6.48 -9.70 9.57
N CYS A 51 -6.55 -9.50 8.25
CA CYS A 51 -7.52 -10.21 7.41
C CYS A 51 -7.27 -11.73 7.42
N ALA A 52 -6.01 -12.17 7.36
CA ALA A 52 -5.64 -13.58 7.42
C ALA A 52 -6.03 -14.21 8.76
N GLU A 53 -5.72 -13.54 9.87
CA GLU A 53 -6.09 -13.96 11.24
C GLU A 53 -7.61 -14.06 11.41
N LYS A 54 -8.38 -13.18 10.77
CA LYS A 54 -9.84 -13.21 10.77
C LYS A 54 -10.46 -14.22 9.79
N GLY A 55 -9.64 -14.99 9.06
CA GLY A 55 -10.10 -16.05 8.16
C GLY A 55 -10.73 -15.53 6.86
N PHE A 56 -10.31 -14.36 6.37
CA PHE A 56 -10.78 -13.85 5.08
C PHE A 56 -10.33 -14.78 3.95
N GLY A 57 -11.26 -15.17 3.08
CA GLY A 57 -10.95 -16.08 1.96
C GLY A 57 -10.24 -15.41 0.78
N ARG A 58 -10.54 -14.13 0.50
CA ARG A 58 -9.91 -13.31 -0.55
C ARG A 58 -9.84 -11.84 -0.14
N ILE A 59 -8.77 -11.17 -0.54
CA ILE A 59 -8.47 -9.78 -0.22
C ILE A 59 -8.13 -9.03 -1.51
N GLY A 60 -8.77 -7.89 -1.73
CA GLY A 60 -8.42 -6.99 -2.82
C GLY A 60 -7.39 -5.96 -2.35
N ILE A 61 -6.25 -5.84 -3.04
CA ILE A 61 -5.28 -4.76 -2.75
C ILE A 61 -5.91 -3.37 -2.90
N GLY A 62 -6.91 -3.21 -3.78
CA GLY A 62 -7.69 -1.98 -3.90
C GLY A 62 -8.45 -1.62 -2.63
N MET A 63 -9.09 -2.61 -1.97
CA MET A 63 -9.78 -2.42 -0.69
C MET A 63 -8.81 -1.93 0.38
N LEU A 64 -7.63 -2.55 0.47
CA LEU A 64 -6.58 -2.14 1.41
C LEU A 64 -6.15 -0.68 1.15
N PHE A 65 -5.98 -0.29 -0.10
CA PHE A 65 -5.62 1.09 -0.46
C PHE A 65 -6.70 2.10 -0.06
N GLU A 66 -7.98 1.79 -0.27
CA GLU A 66 -9.07 2.70 0.14
C GLU A 66 -9.17 2.82 1.65
N LEU A 67 -9.00 1.72 2.40
CA LEU A 67 -8.96 1.77 3.86
C LEU A 67 -7.80 2.64 4.35
N LEU A 68 -6.62 2.50 3.73
CA LEU A 68 -5.46 3.31 4.08
C LEU A 68 -5.66 4.81 3.75
N ARG A 69 -6.31 5.13 2.62
CA ARG A 69 -6.71 6.51 2.27
C ARG A 69 -7.65 7.12 3.29
N TYR A 70 -8.70 6.37 3.64
CA TYR A 70 -9.66 6.83 4.63
C TYR A 70 -8.98 7.14 5.97
N GLN A 71 -8.12 6.23 6.46
CA GLN A 71 -7.41 6.46 7.72
C GLN A 71 -6.40 7.60 7.65
N TYR A 72 -5.67 7.72 6.54
CA TYR A 72 -4.75 8.83 6.38
C TYR A 72 -5.50 10.17 6.44
N GLY A 73 -6.58 10.33 5.67
CA GLY A 73 -7.37 11.57 5.67
C GLY A 73 -7.96 11.91 7.05
N ALA A 74 -8.37 10.88 7.81
CA ALA A 74 -8.80 11.05 9.20
C ALA A 74 -7.66 11.54 10.11
N ALA A 75 -6.44 11.03 9.91
CA ALA A 75 -5.26 11.40 10.70
C ALA A 75 -4.70 12.79 10.34
N THR A 76 -4.73 13.18 9.06
CA THR A 76 -4.12 14.41 8.55
C THR A 76 -5.09 15.59 8.44
N ARG A 77 -6.28 15.50 9.05
CA ARG A 77 -7.31 16.55 9.00
C ARG A 77 -7.74 16.92 7.58
N GLY A 78 -7.79 15.93 6.68
CA GLY A 78 -8.28 16.11 5.32
C GLY A 78 -7.21 16.35 4.25
N ASP A 79 -5.92 16.22 4.56
CA ASP A 79 -4.88 16.24 3.51
C ASP A 79 -5.11 15.07 2.53
N GLU A 80 -4.99 15.36 1.23
CA GLU A 80 -5.20 14.36 0.18
C GLU A 80 -4.08 13.30 0.19
N PHE A 81 -4.45 12.05 0.51
CA PHE A 81 -3.55 10.90 0.42
C PHE A 81 -3.47 10.40 -1.03
N ALA A 82 -2.52 10.92 -1.80
CA ALA A 82 -2.34 10.53 -3.19
C ALA A 82 -1.53 9.22 -3.35
N LEU A 83 -2.11 8.06 -2.99
CA LEU A 83 -1.59 6.78 -3.49
C LEU A 83 -1.99 6.61 -4.95
N ASN A 84 -1.01 6.44 -5.83
CA ASN A 84 -1.31 6.10 -7.22
C ASN A 84 -1.89 4.68 -7.31
N ASN A 85 -3.04 4.53 -7.97
CA ASN A 85 -3.69 3.24 -8.22
C ASN A 85 -2.77 2.28 -8.99
N ASP A 86 -1.89 2.78 -9.85
CA ASP A 86 -0.94 1.99 -10.63
C ASP A 86 0.10 1.28 -9.76
N TYR A 87 0.26 1.71 -8.50
CA TYR A 87 1.18 1.07 -7.56
C TYR A 87 0.57 -0.14 -6.86
N ARG A 88 -0.75 -0.32 -6.88
CA ARG A 88 -1.44 -1.46 -6.24
C ARG A 88 -0.85 -2.81 -6.65
N SER A 89 -0.67 -2.99 -7.95
CA SER A 89 -0.14 -4.23 -8.53
C SER A 89 1.31 -4.50 -8.11
N ARG A 90 2.08 -3.47 -7.76
CA ARG A 90 3.47 -3.58 -7.30
C ARG A 90 3.54 -3.84 -5.81
N TYR A 91 2.71 -3.15 -5.03
CA TYR A 91 2.57 -3.41 -3.60
C TYR A 91 2.08 -4.83 -3.30
N VAL A 92 1.08 -5.35 -4.01
CA VAL A 92 0.65 -6.75 -3.80
C VAL A 92 1.77 -7.75 -4.11
N ARG A 93 2.58 -7.50 -5.14
CA ARG A 93 3.73 -8.35 -5.46
C ARG A 93 4.81 -8.27 -4.39
N LEU A 94 5.07 -7.08 -3.85
CA LEU A 94 6.04 -6.89 -2.78
C LEU A 94 5.59 -7.59 -1.49
N LEU A 95 4.30 -7.47 -1.14
CA LEU A 95 3.71 -8.23 -0.03
C LEU A 95 3.89 -9.74 -0.20
N LEU A 96 3.58 -10.28 -1.39
CA LEU A 96 3.72 -11.71 -1.66
C LEU A 96 5.17 -12.18 -1.75
N ALA A 97 6.11 -11.28 -2.07
CA ALA A 97 7.53 -11.59 -2.04
C ALA A 97 8.06 -11.69 -0.61
N GLU A 98 7.58 -10.81 0.30
CA GLU A 98 7.94 -10.84 1.73
C GLU A 98 7.17 -11.93 2.50
N HIS A 99 5.94 -12.23 2.08
CA HIS A 99 5.01 -13.16 2.72
C HIS A 99 4.34 -14.09 1.69
N PRO A 100 5.07 -15.09 1.16
CA PRO A 100 4.52 -16.02 0.17
C PRO A 100 3.28 -16.78 0.65
N GLU A 101 3.14 -16.97 1.97
CA GLU A 101 1.99 -17.61 2.61
C GLU A 101 0.66 -16.88 2.36
N TRP A 102 0.70 -15.59 2.00
CA TRP A 102 -0.49 -14.81 1.67
C TRP A 102 -0.93 -14.96 0.20
N SER A 103 -0.21 -15.73 -0.62
CA SER A 103 -0.57 -15.93 -2.03
C SER A 103 -2.02 -16.41 -2.24
N PRO A 104 -2.59 -17.31 -1.40
CA PRO A 104 -3.99 -17.72 -1.56
C PRO A 104 -5.00 -16.60 -1.26
N LEU A 105 -4.60 -15.57 -0.51
CA LEU A 105 -5.48 -14.45 -0.14
C LEU A 105 -5.67 -13.45 -1.28
N PHE A 106 -4.72 -13.36 -2.22
CA PHE A 106 -4.76 -12.37 -3.29
C PHE A 106 -4.95 -13.00 -4.67
N GLU A 107 -5.81 -12.39 -5.48
CA GLU A 107 -5.84 -12.63 -6.92
C GLU A 107 -4.91 -11.65 -7.64
N VAL A 108 -3.70 -12.10 -8.01
CA VAL A 108 -2.76 -11.29 -8.78
C VAL A 108 -2.90 -11.62 -10.26
N ARG A 109 -3.45 -10.68 -11.04
CA ARG A 109 -3.44 -10.77 -12.51
C ARG A 109 -2.04 -10.45 -13.05
N ALA A 110 -1.68 -11.07 -14.17
CA ALA A 110 -0.45 -10.73 -14.90
C ALA A 110 -0.43 -9.23 -15.25
N LEU A 111 0.74 -8.59 -15.16
CA LEU A 111 0.89 -7.23 -15.66
C LEU A 111 0.82 -7.26 -17.19
N ARG A 112 0.02 -6.36 -17.75
CA ARG A 112 0.14 -6.01 -19.16
C ARG A 112 1.26 -4.97 -19.25
N THR A 113 2.27 -5.27 -20.05
CA THR A 113 3.30 -4.32 -20.44
C THR A 113 2.82 -3.72 -21.74
N ASP A 114 2.19 -2.55 -21.67
CA ASP A 114 1.89 -1.75 -22.85
C ASP A 114 3.03 -0.72 -23.03
#